data_AF-A0A955A9U0-F1
#
_entry.id   AF-A0A955A9U0-F1
#
_cell.length_a   1.000
_cell.length_b   1.000
_cell.length_c   1.000
_cell.angle_alpha   90.00
_cell.angle_beta   90.00
_cell.angle_gamma   90.00
#
_symmetry.space_group_name_H-M   'P 1'
#
loop_
_entity.id
_entity.type
_entity.pdbx_description
1 polymer ?
#
loop_
_entity_poly.entity_id
_entity_poly.type
_entity_poly.pdbx_seq_one_letter_code
_entity_poly.pdbx_strand_id
1 'polypeptide(L)'
;AANLLEAWDPTKLAYLSVDQLSAFTRKMLVMSDDEAVQKYGVSFQDAETIAPALLSYVLIARGFAQTEIAISDTNLRDGLLQDMAIRDVWTANFRSQIIRSAISLGRRFEFNEKHARHVATLCRKLFSELQSEHQLEPKLELLLYLAALLHEVGTYINARSNHKHTMYLIRNSELFGLSRKDVLLVALVARYHRRSSPQPQHEGYSALDRADRVIVSKLAAILRLAIALDDSRSGRISDIHCRSDSKRLVIIAKGVEDVSVEQLALRQSGSLFEETYGLPVQIRAARK
;
A
#
# COMPACT_ATOMS: atom_id res chain seq x y z
N ALA A 1 -8.32 -22.61 -25.04
CA ALA A 1 -8.39 -23.76 -24.12
C ALA A 1 -9.22 -24.90 -24.70
N ALA A 2 -10.49 -24.68 -25.06
CA ALA A 2 -11.40 -25.70 -25.61
C ALA A 2 -10.84 -26.55 -26.78
N ASN A 3 -9.99 -25.95 -27.63
CA ASN A 3 -9.38 -26.65 -28.78
C ASN A 3 -8.05 -27.37 -28.47
N LEU A 4 -7.50 -27.19 -27.27
CA LEU A 4 -6.17 -27.67 -26.89
C LEU A 4 -6.17 -28.60 -25.67
N LEU A 5 -7.27 -28.62 -24.91
CA LEU A 5 -7.42 -29.40 -23.70
C LEU A 5 -8.67 -30.28 -23.85
N GLU A 6 -8.53 -31.59 -23.65
CA GLU A 6 -9.61 -32.57 -23.86
C GLU A 6 -10.77 -32.43 -22.86
N ALA A 7 -10.53 -31.83 -21.69
CA ALA A 7 -11.54 -31.65 -20.64
C ALA A 7 -11.37 -30.31 -19.93
N TRP A 8 -11.58 -29.21 -20.66
CA TRP A 8 -11.51 -27.87 -20.09
C TRP A 8 -12.78 -27.54 -19.30
N ASP A 9 -12.63 -27.38 -17.98
CA ASP A 9 -13.63 -26.82 -17.08
C ASP A 9 -13.37 -25.31 -16.91
N PRO A 10 -14.22 -24.41 -17.43
CA PRO A 10 -13.99 -22.96 -17.36
C PRO A 10 -14.03 -22.43 -15.91
N THR A 11 -14.58 -23.19 -14.96
CA THR A 11 -14.62 -22.81 -13.54
C THR A 11 -13.31 -23.11 -12.80
N LYS A 12 -12.34 -23.76 -13.45
CA LYS A 12 -11.06 -24.15 -12.85
C LYS A 12 -9.87 -23.65 -13.67
N LEU A 13 -8.75 -23.49 -12.97
CA LEU A 13 -7.46 -23.28 -13.61
C LEU A 13 -7.06 -24.52 -14.39
N ALA A 14 -6.74 -24.34 -15.66
CA ALA A 14 -6.18 -25.36 -16.52
C ALA A 14 -4.73 -25.02 -16.87
N TYR A 15 -3.92 -26.03 -17.16
CA TYR A 15 -2.50 -25.87 -17.49
C TYR A 15 -2.27 -26.35 -18.92
N LEU A 16 -1.58 -25.56 -19.71
CA LEU A 16 -1.24 -25.85 -21.10
C LEU A 16 0.28 -25.84 -21.27
N SER A 17 0.83 -26.90 -21.86
CA SER A 17 2.26 -26.93 -22.18
C SER A 17 2.62 -25.84 -23.18
N VAL A 18 3.74 -25.17 -22.96
CA VAL A 18 4.29 -24.17 -23.89
C VAL A 18 4.60 -24.78 -25.25
N ASP A 19 4.97 -26.06 -25.32
CA ASP A 19 5.21 -26.76 -26.58
C ASP A 19 3.92 -27.04 -27.35
N GLN A 20 2.85 -27.44 -26.65
CA GLN A 20 1.51 -27.58 -27.24
C GLN A 20 1.00 -26.25 -27.78
N LEU A 21 1.15 -25.17 -26.99
CA LEU A 21 0.78 -23.82 -27.43
C LEU A 21 1.63 -23.37 -28.63
N SER A 22 2.94 -23.63 -28.61
CA SER A 22 3.85 -23.29 -29.71
C SER A 22 3.49 -24.04 -30.99
N ALA A 23 3.13 -25.32 -30.90
CA ALA A 23 2.70 -26.10 -32.05
C ALA A 23 1.39 -25.58 -32.63
N PHE A 24 0.43 -25.21 -31.78
CA PHE A 24 -0.83 -24.60 -32.21
C PHE A 24 -0.62 -23.22 -32.85
N THR A 25 0.22 -22.39 -32.24
CA THR A 25 0.56 -21.04 -32.75
C THR A 25 1.13 -21.12 -34.17
N ARG A 26 2.05 -22.07 -34.43
CA ARG A 26 2.60 -22.27 -35.78
C ARG A 26 1.54 -22.65 -36.82
N LYS A 27 0.51 -23.42 -36.42
CA LYS A 27 -0.62 -23.76 -37.30
C LYS A 27 -1.49 -22.53 -37.58
N MET A 28 -1.74 -21.69 -36.58
CA MET A 28 -2.52 -20.46 -36.73
C MET A 28 -1.81 -19.42 -37.61
N LEU A 29 -0.48 -19.32 -37.53
CA LEU A 29 0.31 -18.36 -38.31
C LEU A 29 0.29 -18.60 -39.83
N VAL A 30 -0.04 -19.81 -40.27
CA VAL A 30 -0.11 -20.18 -41.70
C VAL A 30 -1.54 -20.35 -42.20
N MET A 31 -2.53 -20.19 -41.32
CA MET A 31 -3.95 -20.28 -41.63
C MET A 31 -4.46 -18.90 -42.04
N SER A 32 -5.33 -18.83 -43.04
CA SER A 32 -6.02 -17.60 -43.38
C SER A 32 -7.09 -17.24 -42.35
N ASP A 33 -7.46 -15.98 -42.26
CA ASP A 33 -8.48 -15.51 -41.32
C ASP A 33 -9.82 -16.21 -41.55
N ASP A 34 -10.21 -16.42 -42.82
CA ASP A 34 -11.43 -17.14 -43.19
C ASP A 34 -11.42 -18.60 -42.72
N GLU A 35 -10.28 -19.30 -42.88
CA GLU A 35 -10.12 -20.67 -42.39
C GLU A 35 -10.19 -20.72 -40.86
N ALA A 36 -9.62 -19.73 -40.17
CA ALA A 36 -9.66 -19.63 -38.73
C ALA A 36 -11.09 -19.41 -38.22
N VAL A 37 -11.85 -18.52 -38.86
CA VAL A 37 -13.28 -18.27 -38.58
C VAL A 37 -14.09 -19.56 -38.77
N GLN A 38 -13.94 -20.23 -39.92
CA GLN A 38 -14.70 -21.46 -40.21
C GLN A 38 -14.35 -22.61 -39.27
N LYS A 39 -13.08 -22.78 -38.95
CA LYS A 39 -12.60 -23.94 -38.18
C LYS A 39 -12.80 -23.77 -36.68
N TYR A 40 -12.60 -22.57 -36.16
CA TYR A 40 -12.60 -22.31 -34.71
C TYR A 40 -13.80 -21.48 -34.23
N GLY A 41 -14.66 -21.00 -35.14
CA GLY A 41 -15.85 -20.22 -34.79
C GLY A 41 -15.54 -18.85 -34.17
N VAL A 42 -14.33 -18.34 -34.38
CA VAL A 42 -13.92 -17.01 -33.90
C VAL A 42 -14.48 -15.92 -34.80
N SER A 43 -14.61 -14.68 -34.29
CA SER A 43 -14.95 -13.55 -35.14
C SER A 43 -13.82 -13.25 -36.12
N PHE A 44 -14.12 -12.57 -37.23
CA PHE A 44 -13.08 -12.15 -38.18
C PHE A 44 -12.05 -11.22 -37.52
N GLN A 45 -12.50 -10.30 -36.65
CA GLN A 45 -11.62 -9.41 -35.89
C GLN A 45 -10.66 -10.16 -34.95
N ASP A 46 -11.16 -11.24 -34.32
CA ASP A 46 -10.31 -12.11 -33.50
C ASP A 46 -9.34 -12.91 -34.37
N ALA A 47 -9.78 -13.40 -35.53
CA ALA A 47 -8.94 -14.15 -36.46
C ALA A 47 -7.71 -13.33 -36.91
N GLU A 48 -7.90 -12.05 -37.23
CA GLU A 48 -6.80 -11.12 -37.60
C GLU A 48 -5.74 -10.96 -36.50
N THR A 49 -6.09 -11.20 -35.22
CA THR A 49 -5.23 -10.88 -34.07
C THR A 49 -4.79 -12.11 -33.25
N ILE A 50 -5.42 -13.27 -33.44
CA ILE A 50 -5.19 -14.45 -32.60
C ILE A 50 -3.78 -15.02 -32.78
N ALA A 51 -3.27 -15.10 -34.01
CA ALA A 51 -1.94 -15.64 -34.28
C ALA A 51 -0.80 -14.82 -33.62
N PRO A 52 -0.73 -13.48 -33.77
CA PRO A 52 0.28 -12.68 -33.07
C PRO A 52 0.09 -12.66 -31.54
N ALA A 53 -1.14 -12.75 -31.04
CA ALA A 53 -1.40 -12.87 -29.60
C ALA A 53 -0.85 -14.19 -29.03
N LEU A 54 -1.13 -15.31 -29.68
CA LEU A 54 -0.60 -16.63 -29.29
C LEU A 54 0.93 -16.68 -29.32
N LEU A 55 1.54 -16.08 -30.35
CA LEU A 55 3.00 -15.97 -30.46
C LEU A 55 3.57 -15.16 -29.28
N SER A 56 2.91 -14.06 -28.91
CA SER A 56 3.32 -13.25 -27.76
C SER A 56 3.34 -14.08 -26.47
N TYR A 57 2.32 -14.90 -26.21
CA TYR A 57 2.30 -15.78 -25.04
C TYR A 57 3.42 -16.82 -25.04
N VAL A 58 3.71 -17.44 -26.20
CA VAL A 58 4.83 -18.39 -26.34
C VAL A 58 6.17 -17.71 -26.04
N LEU A 59 6.39 -16.49 -26.57
CA LEU A 59 7.62 -15.74 -26.36
C LEU A 59 7.78 -15.31 -24.90
N ILE A 60 6.71 -14.83 -24.26
CA ILE A 60 6.71 -14.49 -22.82
C ILE A 60 7.06 -15.73 -22.00
N ALA A 61 6.36 -16.85 -22.20
CA ALA A 61 6.60 -18.06 -21.42
C ALA A 61 8.04 -18.59 -21.56
N ARG A 62 8.58 -18.59 -22.78
CA ARG A 62 9.99 -18.96 -23.02
C ARG A 62 10.97 -17.95 -22.40
N GLY A 63 10.68 -16.66 -22.46
CA GLY A 63 11.50 -15.60 -21.85
C GLY A 63 11.63 -15.74 -20.34
N PHE A 64 10.60 -16.28 -19.67
CA PHE A 64 10.59 -16.60 -18.25
C PHE A 64 10.96 -18.07 -17.94
N ALA A 65 11.46 -18.82 -18.92
CA ALA A 65 11.82 -20.24 -18.80
C ALA A 65 10.70 -21.13 -18.20
N GLN A 66 9.44 -20.82 -18.54
CA GLN A 66 8.28 -21.60 -18.11
C GLN A 66 7.99 -22.74 -19.10
N THR A 67 7.56 -23.89 -18.58
CA THR A 67 7.16 -25.07 -19.38
C THR A 67 5.66 -25.15 -19.59
N GLU A 68 4.87 -24.45 -18.77
CA GLU A 68 3.42 -24.47 -18.79
C GLU A 68 2.85 -23.05 -18.57
N ILE A 69 1.65 -22.82 -19.09
CA ILE A 69 0.87 -21.59 -18.90
C ILE A 69 -0.46 -21.97 -18.25
N ALA A 70 -0.78 -21.29 -17.15
CA ALA A 70 -2.08 -21.41 -16.50
C ALA A 70 -3.13 -20.58 -17.26
N ILE A 71 -4.29 -21.15 -17.50
CA ILE A 71 -5.43 -20.55 -18.21
C ILE A 71 -6.63 -20.54 -17.26
N SER A 72 -7.30 -19.39 -17.14
CA SER A 72 -8.58 -19.24 -16.44
C SER A 72 -9.60 -18.56 -17.36
N ASP A 73 -10.88 -18.80 -17.12
CA ASP A 73 -11.97 -18.06 -17.80
C ASP A 73 -12.25 -16.68 -17.17
N THR A 74 -11.53 -16.35 -16.09
CA THR A 74 -11.60 -15.02 -15.44
C THR A 74 -10.94 -13.95 -16.31
N ASN A 75 -11.65 -12.84 -16.52
CA ASN A 75 -11.16 -11.67 -17.25
C ASN A 75 -11.26 -10.40 -16.38
N LEU A 76 -10.83 -9.25 -16.93
CA LEU A 76 -10.82 -7.98 -16.21
C LEU A 76 -12.22 -7.55 -15.74
N ARG A 77 -13.29 -7.89 -16.47
CA ARG A 77 -14.66 -7.57 -16.09
C ARG A 77 -15.05 -8.28 -14.80
N ASP A 78 -14.65 -9.54 -14.63
CA ASP A 78 -14.93 -10.29 -13.40
C ASP A 78 -14.25 -9.64 -12.20
N GLY A 79 -13.00 -9.21 -12.37
CA GLY A 79 -12.26 -8.45 -11.37
C GLY A 79 -12.92 -7.11 -11.03
N LEU A 80 -13.38 -6.37 -12.03
CA LEU A 80 -14.10 -5.09 -11.82
C LEU A 80 -15.45 -5.30 -11.13
N LEU A 81 -16.23 -6.30 -11.54
CA LEU A 81 -17.51 -6.62 -10.91
C LEU A 81 -17.31 -7.05 -9.45
N GLN A 82 -16.26 -7.81 -9.17
CA GLN A 82 -15.89 -8.17 -7.81
C GLN A 82 -15.53 -6.94 -6.97
N ASP A 83 -14.75 -6.01 -7.53
CA ASP A 83 -14.40 -4.75 -6.85
C ASP A 83 -15.64 -3.88 -6.58
N MET A 84 -16.56 -3.78 -7.55
CA MET A 84 -17.82 -3.04 -7.40
C MET A 84 -18.80 -3.68 -6.41
N ALA A 85 -18.82 -5.01 -6.33
CA ALA A 85 -19.67 -5.75 -5.40
C ALA A 85 -19.16 -5.62 -3.95
N ILE A 86 -17.84 -5.54 -3.77
CA ILE A 86 -17.18 -5.33 -2.48
C ILE A 86 -17.09 -3.82 -2.24
N ARG A 87 -18.24 -3.15 -2.13
CA ARG A 87 -18.28 -1.73 -1.80
C ARG A 87 -17.56 -1.46 -0.48
N ASP A 88 -16.69 -0.45 -0.48
CA ASP A 88 -16.14 0.27 0.68
C ASP A 88 -15.25 -0.50 1.67
N VAL A 89 -14.89 -1.76 1.40
CA VAL A 89 -13.91 -2.47 2.23
C VAL A 89 -12.91 -3.20 1.33
N TRP A 90 -11.70 -2.64 1.23
CA TRP A 90 -10.57 -3.40 0.70
C TRP A 90 -10.50 -4.75 1.41
N THR A 91 -10.69 -5.83 0.67
CA THR A 91 -10.62 -7.18 1.24
C THR A 91 -9.30 -7.35 1.99
N ALA A 92 -9.27 -8.22 2.99
CA ALA A 92 -8.02 -8.49 3.71
C ALA A 92 -6.87 -8.88 2.76
N ASN A 93 -7.19 -9.61 1.69
CA ASN A 93 -6.24 -9.96 0.62
C ASN A 93 -5.77 -8.73 -0.15
N PHE A 94 -6.68 -7.85 -0.58
CA PHE A 94 -6.31 -6.64 -1.31
C PHE A 94 -5.47 -5.69 -0.46
N ARG A 95 -5.85 -5.46 0.81
CA ARG A 95 -5.02 -4.69 1.77
C ARG A 95 -3.63 -5.29 1.90
N SER A 96 -3.53 -6.62 1.96
CA SER A 96 -2.25 -7.33 2.04
C SER A 96 -1.40 -7.11 0.78
N GLN A 97 -2.00 -7.08 -0.40
CA GLN A 97 -1.29 -6.77 -1.66
C GLN A 97 -0.79 -5.32 -1.70
N ILE A 98 -1.60 -4.34 -1.30
CA ILE A 98 -1.18 -2.93 -1.19
C ILE A 98 0.02 -2.81 -0.22
N ILE A 99 -0.06 -3.45 0.95
CA ILE A 99 1.03 -3.44 1.93
C ILE A 99 2.30 -4.09 1.35
N ARG A 100 2.19 -5.21 0.64
CA ARG A 100 3.31 -5.86 -0.05
C ARG A 100 3.94 -4.95 -1.09
N SER A 101 3.14 -4.20 -1.85
CA SER A 101 3.62 -3.21 -2.82
C SER A 101 4.43 -2.11 -2.12
N ALA A 102 3.95 -1.55 -1.01
CA ALA A 102 4.71 -0.57 -0.23
C ALA A 102 5.99 -1.15 0.37
N ILE A 103 5.99 -2.38 0.88
CA ILE A 103 7.21 -3.04 1.37
C ILE A 103 8.22 -3.23 0.24
N SER A 104 7.77 -3.66 -0.95
CA SER A 104 8.64 -3.81 -2.12
C SER A 104 9.26 -2.47 -2.51
N LEU A 105 8.48 -1.39 -2.49
CA LEU A 105 8.98 -0.04 -2.70
C LEU A 105 10.02 0.38 -1.64
N GLY A 106 9.74 0.13 -0.36
CA GLY A 106 10.69 0.40 0.71
C GLY A 106 12.01 -0.37 0.55
N ARG A 107 11.95 -1.65 0.20
CA ARG A 107 13.14 -2.50 -0.05
C ARG A 107 13.99 -1.98 -1.20
N ARG A 108 13.35 -1.48 -2.27
CA ARG A 108 14.05 -0.85 -3.40
C ARG A 108 14.88 0.37 -2.97
N PHE A 109 14.47 1.06 -1.90
CA PHE A 109 15.18 2.20 -1.33
C PHE A 109 15.89 1.86 -0.01
N GLU A 110 16.17 0.58 0.24
CA GLU A 110 16.99 0.10 1.38
C GLU A 110 16.53 0.63 2.75
N PHE A 111 15.22 0.81 2.92
CA PHE A 111 14.67 1.29 4.19
C PHE A 111 14.92 0.31 5.35
N ASN A 112 14.93 0.82 6.58
CA ASN A 112 14.94 -0.02 7.77
C ASN A 112 13.56 -0.66 7.96
N GLU A 113 13.35 -1.82 7.33
CA GLU A 113 12.06 -2.52 7.32
C GLU A 113 11.59 -2.89 8.73
N LYS A 114 12.49 -3.29 9.63
CA LYS A 114 12.14 -3.67 11.00
C LYS A 114 11.54 -2.49 11.77
N HIS A 115 12.23 -1.34 11.75
CA HIS A 115 11.76 -0.12 12.39
C HIS A 115 10.46 0.38 11.75
N ALA A 116 10.42 0.46 10.42
CA ALA A 116 9.25 0.93 9.69
C ALA A 116 7.99 0.10 9.97
N ARG A 117 8.11 -1.24 10.04
CA ARG A 117 7.00 -2.13 10.42
C ARG A 117 6.55 -1.92 11.85
N HIS A 118 7.48 -1.67 12.77
CA HIS A 118 7.16 -1.41 14.16
C HIS A 118 6.39 -0.09 14.30
N VAL A 119 6.88 1.00 13.71
CA VAL A 119 6.18 2.29 13.65
C VAL A 119 4.82 2.17 12.99
N ALA A 120 4.69 1.43 11.89
CA ALA A 120 3.40 1.19 11.23
C ALA A 120 2.41 0.42 12.13
N THR A 121 2.90 -0.54 12.91
CA THR A 121 2.09 -1.27 13.90
C THR A 121 1.61 -0.35 15.02
N LEU A 122 2.49 0.52 15.53
CA LEU A 122 2.11 1.55 16.51
C LEU A 122 1.09 2.54 15.94
N CYS A 123 1.25 2.97 14.69
CA CYS A 123 0.28 3.82 14.00
C CYS A 123 -1.11 3.18 13.95
N ARG A 124 -1.20 1.88 13.61
CA ARG A 124 -2.47 1.14 13.61
C ARG A 124 -3.13 1.11 14.99
N LYS A 125 -2.34 0.88 16.04
CA LYS A 125 -2.84 0.90 17.43
C LYS A 125 -3.32 2.29 17.83
N LEU A 126 -2.52 3.32 17.59
CA LEU A 126 -2.89 4.71 17.87
C LEU A 126 -4.14 5.14 17.11
N PHE A 127 -4.28 4.75 15.83
CA PHE A 127 -5.49 5.03 15.06
C PHE A 127 -6.73 4.41 15.75
N SER A 128 -6.65 3.14 16.13
CA SER A 128 -7.77 2.50 16.86
C SER A 128 -8.07 3.17 18.21
N GLU A 129 -7.04 3.48 18.99
CA GLU A 129 -7.16 4.05 20.34
C GLU A 129 -7.62 5.53 20.33
N LEU A 130 -7.45 6.24 19.21
CA LEU A 130 -7.77 7.65 19.06
C LEU A 130 -9.02 7.89 18.20
N GLN A 131 -9.82 6.86 17.92
CA GLN A 131 -10.99 6.95 17.02
C GLN A 131 -11.96 8.08 17.43
N SER A 132 -12.17 8.30 18.73
CA SER A 132 -13.03 9.37 19.25
C SER A 132 -12.47 10.78 18.97
N GLU A 133 -11.15 10.91 18.92
CA GLU A 133 -10.45 12.18 18.71
C GLU A 133 -10.38 12.55 17.22
N HIS A 134 -9.99 11.58 16.39
CA HIS A 134 -9.78 11.88 14.97
C HIS A 134 -11.04 11.72 14.13
N GLN A 135 -11.99 10.86 14.50
CA GLN A 135 -13.27 10.66 13.80
C GLN A 135 -13.09 10.45 12.29
N LEU A 136 -12.06 9.69 11.92
CA LEU A 136 -11.70 9.42 10.53
C LEU A 136 -12.30 8.08 10.12
N GLU A 137 -12.54 7.94 8.82
CA GLU A 137 -13.00 6.68 8.24
C GLU A 137 -11.96 5.56 8.40
N PRO A 138 -12.38 4.30 8.64
CA PRO A 138 -11.46 3.16 8.81
C PRO A 138 -10.49 2.95 7.64
N LYS A 139 -10.87 3.33 6.41
CA LYS A 139 -10.00 3.22 5.23
C LYS A 139 -8.69 4.03 5.36
N LEU A 140 -8.74 5.16 6.08
CA LEU A 140 -7.61 6.06 6.28
C LEU A 140 -6.52 5.45 7.19
N GLU A 141 -6.87 4.43 7.97
CA GLU A 141 -5.88 3.65 8.73
C GLU A 141 -4.81 3.06 7.81
N LEU A 142 -5.20 2.55 6.63
CA LEU A 142 -4.19 1.97 5.73
C LEU A 142 -3.27 3.05 5.21
N LEU A 143 -3.79 4.23 4.84
CA LEU A 143 -2.95 5.31 4.31
C LEU A 143 -1.91 5.75 5.35
N LEU A 144 -2.31 5.83 6.61
CA LEU A 144 -1.39 6.04 7.73
C LEU A 144 -0.37 4.91 7.85
N TYR A 145 -0.82 3.65 7.78
CA TYR A 145 0.05 2.47 7.87
C TYR A 145 1.11 2.46 6.76
N LEU A 146 0.72 2.78 5.51
CA LEU A 146 1.63 2.85 4.38
C LEU A 146 2.60 4.04 4.50
N ALA A 147 2.11 5.19 4.96
CA ALA A 147 2.97 6.35 5.22
C ALA A 147 4.01 6.03 6.30
N ALA A 148 3.62 5.31 7.34
CA ALA A 148 4.51 4.83 8.39
C ALA A 148 5.53 3.81 7.87
N LEU A 149 5.14 2.90 6.97
CA LEU A 149 6.10 1.99 6.34
C LEU A 149 7.15 2.74 5.51
N LEU A 150 6.75 3.84 4.87
CA LEU A 150 7.58 4.54 3.88
C LEU A 150 8.24 5.82 4.42
N HIS A 151 8.03 6.19 5.69
CA HIS A 151 8.39 7.53 6.18
C HIS A 151 9.88 7.90 6.05
N GLU A 152 10.78 6.92 6.08
CA GLU A 152 12.23 7.14 5.95
C GLU A 152 12.81 6.81 4.57
N VAL A 153 12.04 6.42 3.55
CA VAL A 153 12.63 6.01 2.24
C VAL A 153 13.47 7.11 1.58
N GLY A 154 13.22 8.37 1.92
CA GLY A 154 14.02 9.50 1.43
C GLY A 154 15.47 9.53 1.94
N THR A 155 15.83 8.76 2.98
CA THR A 155 17.23 8.67 3.45
C THR A 155 18.16 8.06 2.41
N TYR A 156 17.63 7.22 1.52
CA TYR A 156 18.35 6.66 0.37
C TYR A 156 18.95 7.75 -0.53
N ILE A 157 18.25 8.87 -0.68
CA ILE A 157 18.75 10.02 -1.45
C ILE A 157 19.70 10.84 -0.58
N ASN A 158 19.21 11.31 0.57
CA ASN A 158 19.99 12.11 1.51
C ASN A 158 19.33 12.16 2.88
N ALA A 159 20.13 12.08 3.95
CA ALA A 159 19.65 12.30 5.31
C ALA A 159 19.13 13.74 5.52
N ARG A 160 19.77 14.73 4.89
CA ARG A 160 19.29 16.11 4.87
C ARG A 160 18.02 16.20 4.03
N SER A 161 16.99 16.83 4.58
CA SER A 161 15.69 16.97 3.91
C SER A 161 15.03 15.63 3.53
N ASN A 162 15.36 14.52 4.22
CA ASN A 162 14.83 13.19 3.92
C ASN A 162 13.30 13.16 3.79
N HIS A 163 12.57 13.92 4.62
CA HIS A 163 11.12 14.07 4.57
C HIS A 163 10.58 14.62 3.23
N LYS A 164 11.32 15.51 2.57
CA LYS A 164 10.98 15.99 1.22
C LYS A 164 11.26 14.92 0.17
N HIS A 165 12.38 14.21 0.30
CA HIS A 165 12.74 13.09 -0.57
C HIS A 165 11.75 11.92 -0.44
N THR A 166 11.31 11.59 0.77
CA THR A 166 10.26 10.62 1.07
C THR A 166 8.99 10.98 0.30
N MET A 167 8.51 12.22 0.42
CA MET A 167 7.34 12.69 -0.33
C MET A 167 7.54 12.49 -1.84
N TYR A 168 8.70 12.92 -2.36
CA TYR A 168 9.00 12.84 -3.79
C TYR A 168 9.00 11.39 -4.29
N LEU A 169 9.67 10.48 -3.58
CA LEU A 169 9.74 9.07 -3.95
C LEU A 169 8.37 8.43 -3.92
N ILE A 170 7.58 8.60 -2.85
CA ILE A 170 6.24 8.01 -2.74
C ILE A 170 5.32 8.57 -3.82
N ARG A 171 5.28 9.90 -4.00
CA ARG A 171 4.38 10.57 -4.96
C ARG A 171 4.62 10.14 -6.41
N ASN A 172 5.86 9.84 -6.76
CA ASN A 172 6.26 9.46 -8.12
C ASN A 172 6.47 7.93 -8.28
N SER A 173 6.05 7.15 -7.28
CA SER A 173 6.08 5.69 -7.36
C SER A 173 4.68 5.14 -7.60
N GLU A 174 4.62 3.97 -8.23
CA GLU A 174 3.38 3.22 -8.37
C GLU A 174 3.18 2.36 -7.12
N LEU A 175 2.12 2.65 -6.37
CA LEU A 175 1.64 1.80 -5.28
C LEU A 175 0.38 1.09 -5.77
N PHE A 176 0.51 -0.22 -5.97
CA PHE A 176 -0.59 -1.05 -6.45
C PHE A 176 -1.82 -0.87 -5.54
N GLY A 177 -2.99 -0.71 -6.17
CA GLY A 177 -4.28 -0.63 -5.49
C GLY A 177 -4.61 0.73 -4.85
N LEU A 178 -3.76 1.75 -5.02
CA LEU A 178 -4.05 3.12 -4.59
C LEU A 178 -4.39 4.04 -5.76
N SER A 179 -5.34 4.95 -5.56
CA SER A 179 -5.59 6.04 -6.49
C SER A 179 -4.45 7.07 -6.43
N ARG A 180 -4.32 7.92 -7.48
CA ARG A 180 -3.35 9.04 -7.45
C ARG A 180 -3.57 9.98 -6.26
N LYS A 181 -4.83 10.16 -5.84
CA LYS A 181 -5.19 10.94 -4.66
C LYS A 181 -4.66 10.28 -3.39
N ASP A 182 -4.88 8.98 -3.22
CA ASP A 182 -4.41 8.26 -2.03
C ASP A 182 -2.87 8.20 -1.96
N VAL A 183 -2.20 8.01 -3.09
CA VAL A 183 -0.73 8.09 -3.17
C VAL A 183 -0.23 9.46 -2.70
N LEU A 184 -0.90 10.55 -3.11
CA LEU A 184 -0.55 11.90 -2.66
C LEU A 184 -0.78 12.08 -1.14
N LEU A 185 -1.87 11.56 -0.60
CA LEU A 185 -2.14 11.59 0.85
C LEU A 185 -1.04 10.84 1.62
N VAL A 186 -0.70 9.62 1.21
CA VAL A 186 0.39 8.82 1.81
C VAL A 186 1.71 9.58 1.76
N ALA A 187 2.05 10.16 0.60
CA ALA A 187 3.28 10.93 0.41
C ALA A 187 3.35 12.16 1.34
N LEU A 188 2.24 12.87 1.52
CA LEU A 188 2.17 14.04 2.40
C LEU A 188 2.19 13.67 3.88
N VAL A 189 1.48 12.62 4.30
CA VAL A 189 1.57 12.13 5.69
C VAL A 189 3.01 11.72 6.01
N ALA A 190 3.66 10.97 5.10
CA ALA A 190 5.06 10.59 5.24
C ALA A 190 6.02 11.80 5.19
N ARG A 191 5.71 12.85 4.41
CA ARG A 191 6.47 14.11 4.43
C ARG A 191 6.47 14.76 5.81
N TYR A 192 5.34 14.73 6.50
CA TYR A 192 5.19 15.45 7.75
C TYR A 192 5.60 14.62 8.98
N HIS A 193 6.30 13.50 8.80
CA HIS A 193 6.81 12.68 9.90
C HIS A 193 7.83 13.41 10.80
N ARG A 194 8.40 14.54 10.36
CA ARG A 194 9.33 15.37 11.15
C ARG A 194 9.32 16.82 10.67
N ARG A 195 10.03 17.70 11.41
CA ARG A 195 10.23 19.13 11.06
C ARG A 195 8.92 19.91 11.05
N SER A 196 8.71 20.77 10.05
CA SER A 196 7.57 21.68 10.02
C SER A 196 6.24 20.93 9.98
N SER A 197 5.23 21.49 10.65
CA SER A 197 3.83 21.11 10.50
C SER A 197 3.35 21.40 9.06
N PRO A 198 2.23 20.80 8.60
CA PRO A 198 1.66 21.13 7.31
C PRO A 198 1.36 22.63 7.18
N GLN A 199 1.79 23.26 6.08
CA GLN A 199 1.56 24.68 5.81
C GLN A 199 0.90 24.85 4.43
N PRO A 200 -0.02 25.82 4.27
CA PRO A 200 -0.77 26.01 3.03
C PRO A 200 0.09 26.20 1.78
N GLN A 201 1.32 26.71 1.91
CA GLN A 201 2.23 26.97 0.80
C GLN A 201 3.11 25.77 0.44
N HIS A 202 3.11 24.70 1.25
CA HIS A 202 3.91 23.52 0.96
C HIS A 202 3.40 22.81 -0.30
N GLU A 203 4.34 22.42 -1.16
CA GLU A 203 4.07 21.66 -2.37
C GLU A 203 3.24 20.39 -2.07
N GLY A 204 2.26 20.11 -2.94
CA GLY A 204 1.33 18.99 -2.80
C GLY A 204 0.22 19.26 -1.78
N TYR A 205 0.55 19.84 -0.62
CA TYR A 205 -0.45 20.21 0.40
C TYR A 205 -1.34 21.38 -0.05
N SER A 206 -0.76 22.35 -0.77
CA SER A 206 -1.51 23.47 -1.36
C SER A 206 -2.60 23.04 -2.34
N ALA A 207 -2.41 21.91 -3.01
CA ALA A 207 -3.35 21.36 -4.00
C ALA A 207 -4.50 20.55 -3.38
N LEU A 208 -4.41 20.22 -2.08
CA LEU A 208 -5.47 19.48 -1.38
C LEU A 208 -6.67 20.37 -1.08
N ASP A 209 -7.86 19.77 -1.14
CA ASP A 209 -9.08 20.37 -0.59
C ASP A 209 -9.02 20.45 0.94
N ARG A 210 -10.02 21.13 1.55
CA ARG A 210 -10.04 21.33 3.00
C ARG A 210 -10.13 20.02 3.79
N ALA A 211 -10.87 19.02 3.28
CA ALA A 211 -11.06 17.75 3.98
C ALA A 211 -9.76 16.94 3.97
N ASP A 212 -9.10 16.85 2.82
CA ASP A 212 -7.82 16.17 2.66
C ASP A 212 -6.71 16.84 3.47
N ARG A 213 -6.69 18.18 3.57
CA ARG A 213 -5.76 18.91 4.46
C ARG A 213 -5.92 18.51 5.92
N VAL A 214 -7.16 18.37 6.39
CA VAL A 214 -7.47 17.91 7.76
C VAL A 214 -7.03 16.46 7.95
N ILE A 215 -7.30 15.59 6.98
CA ILE A 215 -6.86 14.19 7.00
C ILE A 215 -5.33 14.13 7.14
N VAL A 216 -4.59 14.84 6.30
CA VAL A 216 -3.12 14.83 6.34
C VAL A 216 -2.59 15.32 7.69
N SER A 217 -3.13 16.41 8.24
CA SER A 217 -2.69 16.92 9.55
C SER A 217 -2.96 15.91 10.67
N LYS A 218 -4.17 15.34 10.71
CA LYS A 218 -4.57 14.33 11.71
C LYS A 218 -3.71 13.08 11.66
N LEU A 219 -3.46 12.55 10.47
CA LEU A 219 -2.64 11.35 10.29
C LEU A 219 -1.15 11.62 10.55
N ALA A 220 -0.61 12.76 10.11
CA ALA A 220 0.78 13.13 10.36
C ALA A 220 1.07 13.32 11.86
N ALA A 221 0.11 13.88 12.61
CA ALA A 221 0.19 13.97 14.06
C ALA A 221 0.31 12.58 14.72
N ILE A 222 -0.53 11.62 14.31
CA ILE A 222 -0.47 10.23 14.81
C ILE A 222 0.86 9.57 14.44
N LEU A 223 1.34 9.75 13.20
CA LEU A 223 2.63 9.22 12.75
C LEU A 223 3.79 9.74 13.62
N ARG A 224 3.81 11.03 13.96
CA ARG A 224 4.84 11.59 14.84
C ARG A 224 4.84 10.99 16.24
N LEU A 225 3.66 10.71 16.79
CA LEU A 225 3.57 10.00 18.07
C LEU A 225 4.15 8.59 17.95
N ALA A 226 3.77 7.83 16.93
CA ALA A 226 4.30 6.48 16.70
C ALA A 226 5.84 6.46 16.56
N ILE A 227 6.41 7.43 15.84
CA ILE A 227 7.86 7.57 15.70
C ILE A 227 8.51 7.89 17.04
N ALA A 228 7.94 8.81 17.82
CA ALA A 228 8.47 9.16 19.13
C ALA A 228 8.45 7.98 20.12
N LEU A 229 7.48 7.08 20.01
CA LEU A 229 7.38 5.86 20.81
C LEU A 229 8.46 4.81 20.46
N ASP A 230 9.05 4.88 19.27
CA ASP A 230 10.16 4.01 18.84
C ASP A 230 11.39 4.82 18.40
N ASP A 231 11.62 5.97 19.02
CA ASP A 231 12.74 6.87 18.68
C ASP A 231 14.11 6.17 18.88
N SER A 232 14.18 5.31 19.91
CA SER A 232 15.34 4.44 20.18
C SER A 232 15.51 3.30 19.16
N ARG A 233 14.54 3.08 18.27
CA ARG A 233 14.46 1.98 17.30
C ARG A 233 14.59 0.58 17.92
N SER A 234 14.31 0.47 19.22
CA SER A 234 14.44 -0.78 19.98
C SER A 234 13.25 -1.71 19.77
N GLY A 235 12.10 -1.19 19.34
CA GLY A 235 10.86 -1.93 19.22
C GLY A 235 10.25 -2.36 20.55
N ARG A 236 10.70 -1.76 21.67
CA ARG A 236 10.34 -2.20 23.04
C ARG A 236 8.90 -1.85 23.42
N ILE A 237 8.36 -0.73 22.92
CA ILE A 237 6.96 -0.35 23.13
C ILE A 237 6.14 -1.01 22.05
N SER A 238 5.54 -2.16 22.36
CA SER A 238 4.70 -2.88 21.40
C SER A 238 3.22 -2.78 21.72
N ASP A 239 2.85 -2.67 23.00
CA ASP A 239 1.46 -2.56 23.44
C ASP A 239 1.18 -1.26 24.19
N ILE A 240 0.15 -0.56 23.73
CA ILE A 240 -0.22 0.77 24.20
C ILE A 240 -1.73 0.84 24.42
N HIS A 241 -2.12 1.69 25.36
CA HIS A 241 -3.50 2.11 25.55
C HIS A 241 -3.54 3.62 25.73
N CYS A 242 -4.50 4.31 25.12
CA CYS A 242 -4.64 5.75 25.22
C CYS A 242 -5.80 6.10 26.15
N ARG A 243 -5.56 7.07 27.02
CA ARG A 243 -6.61 7.74 27.80
C ARG A 243 -6.57 9.22 27.51
N SER A 244 -7.68 9.73 27.01
CA SER A 244 -7.88 11.15 26.77
C SER A 244 -8.75 11.73 27.87
N ASP A 245 -8.38 12.90 28.39
CA ASP A 245 -9.25 13.76 29.18
C ASP A 245 -9.25 15.17 28.58
N SER A 246 -10.08 16.07 29.12
CA SER A 246 -10.20 17.46 28.61
C SER A 246 -8.90 18.29 28.58
N LYS A 247 -7.81 17.82 29.20
CA LYS A 247 -6.55 18.55 29.35
C LYS A 247 -5.37 17.88 28.64
N ARG A 248 -5.42 16.59 28.33
CA ARG A 248 -4.28 15.84 27.79
C ARG A 248 -4.64 14.46 27.25
N LEU A 249 -3.77 13.98 26.38
CA LEU A 249 -3.67 12.58 26.00
C LEU A 249 -2.57 11.88 26.83
N VAL A 250 -2.90 10.75 27.46
CA VAL A 250 -1.95 9.89 28.16
C VAL A 250 -1.83 8.55 27.44
N ILE A 251 -0.65 8.27 26.89
CA ILE A 251 -0.29 6.98 26.32
C ILE A 251 0.27 6.08 27.43
N ILE A 252 -0.34 4.94 27.65
CA ILE A 252 0.08 3.94 28.65
C ILE A 252 0.78 2.81 27.92
N ALA A 253 2.09 2.69 28.07
CA ALA A 253 2.91 1.62 27.50
C ALA A 253 2.93 0.41 28.43
N LYS A 254 2.54 -0.77 27.95
CA LYS A 254 2.58 -2.03 28.72
C LYS A 254 3.90 -2.76 28.52
N GLY A 255 4.31 -3.50 29.55
CA GLY A 255 5.52 -4.34 29.49
C GLY A 255 6.85 -3.58 29.52
N VAL A 256 6.81 -2.28 29.87
CA VAL A 256 7.99 -1.42 29.98
C VAL A 256 7.94 -0.69 31.32
N GLU A 257 9.06 -0.66 32.04
CA GLU A 257 9.15 -0.02 33.37
C GLU A 257 9.54 1.46 33.30
N ASP A 258 10.45 1.82 32.38
CA ASP A 258 10.92 3.20 32.18
C ASP A 258 10.64 3.68 30.75
N VAL A 259 9.96 4.81 30.63
CA VAL A 259 9.56 5.48 29.38
C VAL A 259 10.20 6.87 29.22
N SER A 260 11.27 7.16 29.95
CA SER A 260 11.89 8.50 30.00
C SER A 260 12.39 8.98 28.63
N VAL A 261 12.93 8.07 27.81
CA VAL A 261 13.43 8.37 26.46
C VAL A 261 12.27 8.77 25.54
N GLU A 262 11.20 8.00 25.52
CA GLU A 262 10.02 8.29 24.68
C GLU A 262 9.26 9.51 25.20
N GLN A 263 9.26 9.74 26.52
CA GLN A 263 8.72 10.96 27.11
C GLN A 263 9.48 12.21 26.65
N LEU A 264 10.80 12.12 26.47
CA LEU A 264 11.61 13.19 25.89
C LEU A 264 11.32 13.37 24.39
N ALA A 265 11.27 12.27 23.63
CA ALA A 265 10.96 12.29 22.19
C ALA A 265 9.57 12.88 21.90
N LEU A 266 8.56 12.52 22.72
CA LEU A 266 7.20 13.05 22.64
C LEU A 266 7.15 14.56 22.91
N ARG A 267 7.96 15.08 23.83
CA ARG A 267 8.04 16.55 24.07
C ARG A 267 8.58 17.29 22.84
N GLN A 268 9.47 16.67 22.09
CA GLN A 268 10.08 17.30 20.90
C GLN A 268 9.19 17.19 19.66
N SER A 269 8.48 16.07 19.51
CA SER A 269 7.74 15.74 18.27
C SER A 269 6.22 15.83 18.41
N GLY A 270 5.70 15.95 19.63
CA GLY A 270 4.27 15.97 19.94
C GLY A 270 3.56 17.29 19.66
N SER A 271 4.28 18.37 19.30
CA SER A 271 3.67 19.69 19.05
C SER A 271 2.61 19.65 17.96
N LEU A 272 2.83 18.88 16.89
CA LEU A 272 1.85 18.73 15.81
C LEU A 272 0.55 18.06 16.31
N PHE A 273 0.65 17.15 17.28
CA PHE A 273 -0.53 16.53 17.87
C PHE A 273 -1.33 17.55 18.69
N GLU A 274 -0.64 18.34 19.52
CA GLU A 274 -1.28 19.41 20.29
C GLU A 274 -1.89 20.49 19.38
N GLU A 275 -1.20 20.90 18.32
CA GLU A 275 -1.73 21.83 17.29
C GLU A 275 -2.98 21.28 16.59
N THR A 276 -3.05 19.97 16.37
CA THR A 276 -4.11 19.34 15.56
C THR A 276 -5.32 18.91 16.40
N TYR A 277 -5.09 18.42 17.61
CA TYR A 277 -6.12 17.85 18.49
C TYR A 277 -6.39 18.69 19.74
N GLY A 278 -5.58 19.73 20.00
CA GLY A 278 -5.73 20.56 21.21
C GLY A 278 -5.32 19.87 22.50
N LEU A 279 -4.61 18.75 22.42
CA LEU A 279 -4.26 17.90 23.57
C LEU A 279 -2.74 17.73 23.67
N PRO A 280 -2.09 18.20 24.75
CA PRO A 280 -0.71 17.85 25.02
C PRO A 280 -0.59 16.34 25.32
N VAL A 281 0.54 15.74 24.92
CA VAL A 281 0.74 14.28 25.00
C VAL A 281 1.75 13.91 26.08
N GLN A 282 1.41 12.90 26.88
CA GLN A 282 2.30 12.29 27.88
C GLN A 282 2.35 10.78 27.71
N ILE A 283 3.44 10.15 28.15
CA ILE A 283 3.56 8.69 28.22
C ILE A 283 3.80 8.24 29.65
N ARG A 284 3.25 7.08 30.01
CA ARG A 284 3.48 6.41 31.29
C ARG A 284 3.67 4.92 31.09
N ALA A 285 4.53 4.32 31.91
CA ALA A 285 4.56 2.88 32.08
C ALA A 285 3.25 2.41 32.75
N ALA A 286 2.70 1.27 32.30
CA ALA A 286 1.62 0.61 33.01
C ALA A 286 2.11 0.21 34.42
N ARG A 287 1.37 0.60 35.46
CA ARG A 287 1.66 0.11 36.81
C ARG A 287 1.35 -1.39 36.85
N LYS A 288 2.28 -2.17 37.40
CA LYS A 288 2.04 -3.59 37.74
C LYS A 288 0.87 -3.71 38.72
#